data_AF-A0A9P6T0K8-F1
#
_entry.id   AF-A0A9P6T0K8-F1
#
_cell.length_a   1.000
_cell.length_b   1.000
_cell.length_c   1.000
_cell.angle_alpha   90.00
_cell.angle_beta   90.00
_cell.angle_gamma   90.00
#
_symmetry.space_group_name_H-M   'P 1'
#
loop_
_entity.id
_entity.type
_entity.pdbx_description
1 polymer ?
#
loop_
_entity_poly.entity_id
_entity_poly.type
_entity_poly.pdbx_seq_one_letter_code
_entity_poly.pdbx_strand_id
1 'polypeptide(L)'
;MDPSSAWENFLEAIAALMSKALTDKETEKVIAGFNNFQQRLQRLSSQNLLRMNLEITAREKRVSNCKHDGKTCTQNVTRGFFKTWLIGYIVKYLIGVLPAILTGKILKNILKRSGGNDTVRFAFFLSSFLSAYKGVLCMMRYYRPDHKGDRLNAFVAGSVAGLTLLLDKNKNRRTALTLYLFTRSIQFGSSYLMKKWAEHRDANRAADRQALMNSSNRGHKGKFVSERRWDDILAKIMTSSAATVVMSLTAAVNLYSCFLEPSAVRKSYWNFIMEHSGLPQKFGPMFPPMVDTFRSQFNVLKEMPRDVLTGEFARAVKMYGTLNFIVTLVFQRKKLATEPKEVAYRYIRSTLRSCMFLTVYVLAAFYVPCWMRAILRKETAFTYLFNGIVSGLAVLIEAPGRQMELALYCLPRALETTWNLLLNRGLVRNIPHGDIALFSASMGVMMTIYQNDPSVINKHYLTVLTRIFGRN
;
A
#
# COMPACT_ATOMS: atom_id res chain seq x y z
N MET A 1 -1.95 34.41 -24.30
CA MET A 1 -1.85 33.06 -24.89
C MET A 1 -2.14 32.07 -23.79
N ASP A 2 -3.14 31.22 -24.01
CA ASP A 2 -3.72 30.33 -23.00
C ASP A 2 -2.75 29.18 -22.65
N PRO A 3 -2.35 28.96 -21.39
CA PRO A 3 -1.34 27.95 -21.01
C PRO A 3 -1.70 26.50 -21.37
N SER A 4 -2.99 26.22 -21.54
CA SER A 4 -3.55 24.94 -22.01
C SER A 4 -3.19 24.64 -23.47
N SER A 5 -3.29 25.64 -24.34
CA SER A 5 -2.99 25.52 -25.77
C SER A 5 -1.50 25.31 -26.07
N ALA A 6 -0.61 25.81 -25.20
CA ALA A 6 0.84 25.64 -25.35
C ALA A 6 1.29 24.19 -25.10
N TRP A 7 0.59 23.47 -24.23
CA TRP A 7 0.87 22.07 -23.92
C TRP A 7 0.39 21.13 -25.03
N GLU A 8 -0.77 21.43 -25.62
CA GLU A 8 -1.32 20.69 -26.75
C GLU A 8 -0.45 20.88 -28.00
N ASN A 9 -0.08 22.11 -28.32
CA ASN A 9 0.84 22.42 -29.42
C ASN A 9 2.23 21.77 -29.24
N PHE A 10 2.70 21.63 -28.00
CA PHE A 10 3.95 20.94 -27.67
C PHE A 10 3.85 19.42 -27.83
N LEU A 11 2.75 18.81 -27.40
CA LEU A 11 2.48 17.38 -27.60
C LEU A 11 2.28 17.06 -29.08
N GLU A 12 1.64 17.96 -29.82
CA GLU A 12 1.43 17.85 -31.26
C GLU A 12 2.74 18.00 -32.04
N ALA A 13 3.62 18.92 -31.62
CA ALA A 13 4.97 19.04 -32.17
C ALA A 13 5.83 17.79 -31.86
N ILE A 14 5.74 17.22 -30.66
CA ILE A 14 6.41 15.96 -30.29
C ILE A 14 5.82 14.79 -31.08
N ALA A 15 4.51 14.72 -31.26
CA ALA A 15 3.84 13.70 -32.07
C ALA A 15 4.25 13.79 -33.55
N ALA A 16 4.36 15.01 -34.09
CA ALA A 16 4.83 15.26 -35.46
C ALA A 16 6.32 14.90 -35.64
N LEU A 17 7.15 15.15 -34.62
CA LEU A 17 8.58 14.83 -34.65
C LEU A 17 8.84 13.33 -34.43
N MET A 18 8.01 12.66 -33.61
CA MET A 18 7.97 11.21 -33.46
C MET A 18 7.41 10.50 -34.71
N SER A 19 6.45 11.12 -35.38
CA SER A 19 5.90 10.68 -36.67
C SER A 19 6.95 10.75 -37.78
N LYS A 20 7.75 11.82 -37.85
CA LYS A 20 8.88 11.93 -38.78
C LYS A 20 10.09 11.04 -38.45
N ALA A 21 10.20 10.53 -37.21
CA ALA A 21 11.28 9.64 -36.79
C ALA A 21 10.95 8.14 -36.87
N LEU A 22 9.70 7.78 -37.19
CA LEU A 22 9.27 6.40 -37.44
C LEU A 22 8.99 6.19 -38.92
N THR A 23 9.85 5.41 -39.58
CA THR A 23 9.64 4.93 -40.96
C THR A 23 8.26 4.28 -41.13
N ASP A 24 7.60 4.64 -42.24
CA ASP A 24 6.17 4.54 -42.60
C ASP A 24 5.45 3.17 -42.42
N LYS A 25 6.16 2.08 -42.10
CA LYS A 25 5.58 0.74 -41.95
C LYS A 25 4.86 0.46 -40.63
N GLU A 26 5.06 1.27 -39.59
CA GLU A 26 4.30 1.13 -38.33
C GLU A 26 3.01 1.98 -38.33
N THR A 27 2.97 3.07 -39.09
CA THR A 27 1.78 3.91 -39.34
C THR A 27 0.71 3.15 -40.12
N GLU A 28 1.11 2.40 -41.17
CA GLU A 28 0.22 1.49 -41.89
C GLU A 28 -0.38 0.41 -40.98
N LYS A 29 0.37 -0.08 -39.99
CA LYS A 29 -0.14 -1.10 -39.05
C LYS A 29 -1.15 -0.54 -38.05
N VAL A 30 -1.05 0.74 -37.70
CA VAL A 30 -2.01 1.42 -36.80
C VAL A 30 -3.30 1.73 -37.54
N ILE A 31 -3.23 2.20 -38.79
CA ILE A 31 -4.40 2.45 -39.65
C ILE A 31 -5.08 1.13 -40.02
N ALA A 32 -4.31 0.09 -40.38
CA ALA A 32 -4.84 -1.27 -40.57
C ALA A 32 -5.43 -1.85 -39.28
N GLY A 33 -4.88 -1.49 -38.12
CA GLY A 33 -5.39 -1.87 -36.80
C GLY A 33 -6.77 -1.26 -36.49
N PHE A 34 -7.00 -0.01 -36.87
CA PHE A 34 -8.29 0.67 -36.71
C PHE A 34 -9.37 0.09 -37.64
N ASN A 35 -9.03 -0.15 -38.91
CA ASN A 35 -9.95 -0.80 -39.86
C ASN A 35 -10.26 -2.25 -39.46
N ASN A 36 -9.31 -2.97 -38.86
CA ASN A 36 -9.52 -4.33 -38.32
C ASN A 36 -10.41 -4.33 -37.06
N PHE A 37 -10.31 -3.30 -36.22
CA PHE A 37 -11.20 -3.12 -35.07
C PHE A 37 -12.65 -2.85 -35.52
N GLN A 38 -12.83 -2.01 -36.53
CA GLN A 38 -14.14 -1.74 -37.13
C GLN A 38 -14.74 -2.99 -37.81
N GLN A 39 -13.92 -3.82 -38.47
CA GLN A 39 -14.34 -5.12 -39.02
C GLN A 39 -14.67 -6.16 -37.95
N ARG A 40 -14.05 -6.11 -36.77
CA ARG A 40 -14.36 -7.01 -35.64
C ARG A 40 -15.75 -6.76 -35.06
N LEU A 41 -16.24 -5.53 -35.09
CA LEU A 41 -17.61 -5.19 -34.69
C LEU A 41 -18.67 -5.78 -35.64
N GLN A 42 -18.36 -5.88 -36.94
CA GLN A 42 -19.25 -6.53 -37.93
C GLN A 42 -19.14 -8.07 -37.95
N ARG A 43 -18.16 -8.67 -37.28
CA ARG A 43 -17.92 -10.13 -37.28
C ARG A 43 -18.65 -10.91 -36.18
N LEU A 44 -19.60 -10.28 -35.48
CA LEU A 44 -20.60 -10.99 -34.66
C LEU A 44 -21.66 -11.70 -35.52
N SER A 45 -21.23 -12.41 -36.57
CA SER A 45 -22.04 -13.41 -37.28
C SER A 45 -21.39 -14.79 -37.14
N SER A 46 -22.22 -15.78 -36.81
CA SER A 46 -21.84 -17.12 -36.31
C SER A 46 -20.92 -17.92 -37.24
N GLN A 47 -20.91 -17.65 -38.54
CA GLN A 47 -20.06 -18.35 -39.51
C GLN A 47 -18.56 -17.97 -39.40
N ASN A 48 -18.23 -16.76 -38.94
CA ASN A 48 -16.84 -16.34 -38.75
C ASN A 48 -16.20 -16.97 -37.50
N LEU A 49 -17.00 -17.34 -36.50
CA LEU A 49 -16.54 -18.04 -35.30
C LEU A 49 -15.99 -19.44 -35.61
N LEU A 50 -16.61 -20.14 -36.56
CA LEU A 50 -16.19 -21.48 -36.96
C LEU A 50 -14.89 -21.46 -37.78
N ARG A 51 -14.75 -20.45 -38.65
CA ARG A 51 -13.51 -20.21 -39.42
C ARG A 51 -12.36 -19.76 -38.52
N MET A 52 -12.64 -18.91 -37.52
CA MET A 52 -11.65 -18.52 -36.50
C MET A 52 -11.20 -19.71 -35.65
N ASN A 53 -12.09 -20.62 -35.27
CA ASN A 53 -11.70 -21.84 -34.56
C ASN A 53 -10.72 -22.68 -35.41
N LEU A 54 -11.04 -22.91 -36.69
CA LEU A 54 -10.17 -23.65 -37.60
C LEU A 54 -8.81 -22.96 -37.86
N GLU A 55 -8.77 -21.62 -37.94
CA GLU A 55 -7.51 -20.86 -38.05
C GLU A 55 -6.68 -20.87 -36.75
N ILE A 56 -7.33 -20.87 -35.58
CA ILE A 56 -6.66 -21.02 -34.29
C ILE A 56 -6.05 -22.42 -34.20
N THR A 57 -6.78 -23.47 -34.57
CA THR A 57 -6.27 -24.85 -34.61
C THR A 57 -5.14 -25.02 -35.65
N ALA A 58 -5.17 -24.26 -36.75
CA ALA A 58 -4.09 -24.24 -37.74
C ALA A 58 -2.85 -23.44 -37.28
N ARG A 59 -3.04 -22.37 -36.49
CA ARG A 59 -1.93 -21.62 -35.87
C ARG A 59 -1.25 -22.38 -34.73
N GLU A 60 -1.98 -23.21 -33.99
CA GLU A 60 -1.40 -24.14 -33.02
C GLU A 60 -0.38 -25.09 -33.65
N LYS A 61 -0.48 -25.37 -34.97
CA LYS A 61 0.52 -26.19 -35.69
C LYS A 61 1.84 -25.47 -36.02
N ARG A 62 1.94 -24.14 -35.88
CA ARG A 62 3.22 -23.39 -36.01
C ARG A 62 3.74 -23.00 -34.63
N VAL A 63 4.15 -23.98 -33.84
CA VAL A 63 4.76 -23.73 -32.53
C VAL A 63 6.19 -23.23 -32.73
N SER A 64 6.39 -21.93 -32.86
CA SER A 64 7.69 -21.35 -32.55
C SER A 64 7.87 -21.42 -31.03
N ASN A 65 8.96 -22.04 -30.56
CA ASN A 65 9.27 -22.14 -29.13
C ASN A 65 9.29 -20.77 -28.40
N CYS A 66 9.37 -19.65 -29.13
CA CYS A 66 9.33 -18.30 -28.60
C CYS A 66 8.17 -17.47 -29.18
N LYS A 67 7.64 -16.54 -28.38
CA LYS A 67 6.47 -15.69 -28.69
C LYS A 67 6.77 -14.47 -29.60
N HIS A 68 7.90 -14.45 -30.31
CA HIS A 68 8.27 -13.30 -31.15
C HIS A 68 8.01 -13.60 -32.62
N ASP A 69 7.31 -12.69 -33.31
CA ASP A 69 6.91 -12.90 -34.69
C ASP A 69 8.05 -12.64 -35.68
N GLY A 70 8.36 -13.64 -36.51
CA GLY A 70 9.16 -13.51 -37.73
C GLY A 70 10.63 -13.11 -37.55
N LYS A 71 11.19 -13.25 -36.34
CA LYS A 71 12.59 -12.91 -36.01
C LYS A 71 13.24 -14.07 -35.29
N THR A 72 14.56 -14.25 -35.44
CA THR A 72 15.30 -15.18 -34.58
C THR A 72 15.45 -14.61 -33.16
N CYS A 73 15.66 -15.48 -32.17
CA CYS A 73 15.87 -15.05 -30.77
C CYS A 73 17.02 -14.03 -30.67
N THR A 74 18.12 -14.27 -31.37
CA THR A 74 19.30 -13.39 -31.41
C THR A 74 19.01 -12.05 -32.05
N GLN A 75 18.26 -12.02 -33.15
CA GLN A 75 17.82 -10.78 -33.80
C GLN A 75 16.85 -9.99 -32.93
N ASN A 76 15.95 -10.65 -32.19
CA ASN A 76 15.03 -9.99 -31.27
C ASN A 76 15.76 -9.33 -30.09
N VAL A 77 16.82 -9.96 -29.57
CA VAL A 77 17.65 -9.42 -28.48
C VAL A 77 18.52 -8.27 -28.98
N THR A 78 19.28 -8.46 -30.05
CA THR A 78 20.22 -7.45 -30.58
C THR A 78 19.51 -6.20 -31.11
N ARG A 79 18.46 -6.36 -31.94
CA ARG A 79 17.65 -5.21 -32.40
C ARG A 79 16.91 -4.53 -31.25
N GLY A 80 16.49 -5.33 -30.27
CA GLY A 80 15.91 -4.83 -29.02
C GLY A 80 16.87 -3.91 -28.28
N PHE A 81 18.13 -4.34 -28.11
CA PHE A 81 19.19 -3.60 -27.43
C PHE A 81 19.40 -2.21 -28.03
N PHE A 82 19.67 -2.13 -29.34
CA PHE A 82 19.94 -0.85 -30.00
C PHE A 82 18.73 0.08 -29.99
N LYS A 83 17.52 -0.46 -30.20
CA LYS A 83 16.28 0.33 -30.13
C LYS A 83 16.07 0.93 -28.73
N THR A 84 16.22 0.13 -27.68
CA THR A 84 16.06 0.61 -26.30
C THR A 84 17.17 1.56 -25.89
N TRP A 85 18.37 1.41 -26.45
CA TRP A 85 19.50 2.27 -26.15
C TRP A 85 19.28 3.66 -26.70
N LEU A 86 18.90 3.75 -27.97
CA LEU A 86 18.60 5.01 -28.64
C LEU A 86 17.45 5.75 -27.93
N ILE A 87 16.34 5.05 -27.67
CA ILE A 87 15.18 5.63 -26.98
C ILE A 87 15.56 6.06 -25.56
N GLY A 88 16.26 5.20 -24.80
CA GLY A 88 16.68 5.49 -23.44
C GLY A 88 17.63 6.69 -23.34
N TYR A 89 18.51 6.84 -24.33
CA TYR A 89 19.39 8.01 -24.46
C TYR A 89 18.59 9.29 -24.70
N ILE A 90 17.71 9.29 -25.70
CA ILE A 90 16.88 10.45 -26.07
C ILE A 90 15.99 10.87 -24.90
N VAL A 91 15.26 9.93 -24.30
CA VAL A 91 14.34 10.22 -23.17
C VAL A 91 15.11 10.82 -22.00
N LYS A 92 16.25 10.24 -21.62
CA LYS A 92 17.03 10.76 -20.51
C LYS A 92 17.65 12.11 -20.82
N TYR A 93 18.13 12.32 -22.04
CA TYR A 93 18.63 13.61 -22.48
C TYR A 93 17.55 14.70 -22.38
N LEU A 94 16.33 14.41 -22.86
CA LEU A 94 15.19 15.31 -22.76
C LEU A 94 14.85 15.64 -21.31
N ILE A 95 14.79 14.64 -20.42
CA ILE A 95 14.54 14.88 -18.97
C ILE A 95 15.61 15.80 -18.36
N GLY A 96 16.87 15.68 -18.78
CA GLY A 96 17.95 16.54 -18.28
C GLY A 96 17.93 17.98 -18.81
N VAL A 97 17.34 18.20 -19.98
CA VAL A 97 17.29 19.53 -20.64
C VAL A 97 15.97 20.26 -20.36
N LEU A 98 14.86 19.54 -20.20
CA LEU A 98 13.50 20.09 -20.06
C LEU A 98 13.35 21.10 -18.90
N PRO A 99 13.91 20.88 -17.70
CA PRO A 99 13.85 21.88 -16.62
C PRO A 99 14.60 23.17 -16.95
N ALA A 100 15.69 23.10 -17.73
CA ALA A 100 16.47 24.28 -18.11
C ALA A 100 15.78 25.12 -19.17
N ILE A 101 15.06 24.47 -20.11
CA ILE A 101 14.19 25.13 -21.08
C ILE A 101 13.04 25.84 -20.34
N LEU A 102 12.35 25.13 -19.45
CA LEU A 102 11.20 25.68 -18.70
C LEU A 102 11.58 26.82 -17.74
N THR A 103 12.80 26.81 -17.20
CA THR A 103 13.26 27.85 -16.26
C THR A 103 14.09 28.96 -16.92
N GLY A 104 14.22 28.96 -18.25
CA GLY A 104 14.95 30.00 -19.01
C GLY A 104 16.44 30.10 -18.69
N LYS A 105 17.05 29.06 -18.10
CA LYS A 105 18.47 29.07 -17.69
C LYS A 105 19.40 28.77 -18.86
N ILE A 106 20.65 29.25 -18.78
CA ILE A 106 21.68 29.16 -19.84
C ILE A 106 21.84 27.73 -20.37
N LEU A 107 21.41 27.52 -21.62
CA LEU A 107 21.27 26.22 -22.26
C LEU A 107 22.61 25.53 -22.56
N LYS A 108 23.66 26.31 -22.87
CA LYS A 108 24.94 25.80 -23.44
C LYS A 108 25.69 24.84 -22.50
N ASN A 109 25.78 25.16 -21.22
CA ASN A 109 26.46 24.32 -20.22
C ASN A 109 25.62 23.10 -19.81
N ILE A 110 24.29 23.22 -19.84
CA ILE A 110 23.36 22.15 -19.46
C ILE A 110 23.22 21.13 -20.58
N LEU A 111 23.24 21.56 -21.85
CA LEU A 111 23.19 20.68 -23.01
C LEU A 111 24.37 19.69 -23.03
N LYS A 112 25.60 20.21 -22.84
CA LYS A 112 26.82 19.41 -22.77
C LYS A 112 26.84 18.47 -21.56
N ARG A 113 26.23 18.88 -20.44
CA ARG A 113 26.14 18.06 -19.22
C ARG A 113 25.05 16.98 -19.32
N SER A 114 23.92 17.29 -19.95
CA SER A 114 22.79 16.36 -20.15
C SER A 114 23.12 15.27 -21.17
N GLY A 115 23.83 15.59 -22.25
CA GLY A 115 24.32 14.61 -23.24
C GLY A 115 25.58 13.85 -22.81
N GLY A 116 26.06 14.06 -21.58
CA GLY A 116 27.34 13.53 -21.12
C GLY A 116 27.34 12.02 -20.80
N ASN A 117 28.47 11.57 -20.27
CA ASN A 117 28.75 10.16 -19.95
C ASN A 117 27.68 9.48 -19.07
N ASP A 118 26.94 10.19 -18.21
CA ASP A 118 25.88 9.58 -17.39
C ASP A 118 24.66 9.14 -18.23
N THR A 119 24.34 9.86 -19.30
CA THR A 119 23.19 9.56 -20.17
C THR A 119 23.46 8.33 -21.03
N VAL A 120 24.66 8.26 -21.62
CA VAL A 120 25.14 7.08 -22.34
C VAL A 120 25.18 5.85 -21.44
N ARG A 121 25.74 5.96 -20.24
CA ARG A 121 25.85 4.84 -19.29
C ARG A 121 24.49 4.35 -18.82
N PHE A 122 23.53 5.24 -18.60
CA PHE A 122 22.16 4.86 -18.25
C PHE A 122 21.45 4.14 -19.40
N ALA A 123 21.55 4.67 -20.62
CA ALA A 123 20.98 4.03 -21.80
C ALA A 123 21.57 2.64 -22.02
N PHE A 124 22.89 2.49 -21.81
CA PHE A 124 23.60 1.22 -21.88
C PHE A 124 23.14 0.24 -20.81
N PHE A 125 23.03 0.69 -19.56
CA PHE A 125 22.47 -0.09 -18.46
C PHE A 125 21.05 -0.59 -18.78
N LEU A 126 20.13 0.32 -19.14
CA LEU A 126 18.73 0.01 -19.41
C LEU A 126 18.58 -1.00 -20.57
N SER A 127 19.41 -0.85 -21.60
CA SER A 127 19.38 -1.73 -22.78
C SER A 127 19.97 -3.10 -22.48
N SER A 128 21.03 -3.15 -21.67
CA SER A 128 21.60 -4.40 -21.18
C SER A 128 20.61 -5.16 -20.31
N PHE A 129 19.89 -4.47 -19.42
CA PHE A 129 18.82 -5.04 -18.60
C PHE A 129 17.71 -5.68 -19.45
N LEU A 130 17.14 -4.94 -20.41
CA LEU A 130 16.05 -5.43 -21.25
C LEU A 130 16.49 -6.55 -22.19
N SER A 131 17.74 -6.52 -22.65
CA SER A 131 18.30 -7.53 -23.55
C SER A 131 18.65 -8.81 -22.80
N ALA A 132 19.23 -8.72 -21.61
CA ALA A 132 19.44 -9.85 -20.72
C ALA A 132 18.10 -10.52 -20.35
N TYR A 133 17.08 -9.73 -20.01
CA TYR A 133 15.74 -10.24 -19.74
C TYR A 133 15.17 -11.03 -20.93
N LYS A 134 15.18 -10.44 -22.13
CA LYS A 134 14.69 -11.11 -23.34
C LYS A 134 15.51 -12.35 -23.68
N GLY A 135 16.84 -12.29 -23.56
CA GLY A 135 17.74 -13.40 -23.84
C GLY A 135 17.48 -14.59 -22.94
N VAL A 136 17.45 -14.36 -21.62
CA VAL A 136 17.17 -15.42 -20.62
C VAL A 136 15.76 -15.98 -20.80
N LEU A 137 14.76 -15.14 -21.09
CA LEU A 137 13.40 -15.60 -21.34
C LEU A 137 13.29 -16.46 -22.60
N CYS A 138 13.95 -16.08 -23.68
CA CYS A 138 13.99 -16.89 -24.91
C CYS A 138 14.75 -18.20 -24.68
N MET A 139 15.84 -18.18 -23.92
CA MET A 139 16.59 -19.38 -23.54
C MET A 139 15.72 -20.35 -22.73
N MET A 140 14.99 -19.86 -21.72
CA MET A 140 14.11 -20.72 -20.92
C MET A 140 12.94 -21.29 -21.72
N ARG A 141 12.38 -20.52 -22.66
CA ARG A 141 11.32 -20.99 -23.55
C ARG A 141 11.84 -22.00 -24.59
N TYR A 142 13.11 -21.90 -24.97
CA TYR A 142 13.77 -22.91 -25.80
C TYR A 142 13.90 -24.25 -25.06
N TYR A 143 14.32 -24.25 -23.79
CA TYR A 143 14.41 -25.48 -22.98
C TYR A 143 13.05 -25.98 -22.44
N ARG A 144 12.04 -25.11 -22.36
CA ARG A 144 10.67 -25.46 -21.90
C ARG A 144 9.61 -24.88 -22.84
N PRO A 145 9.27 -25.60 -23.93
CA PRO A 145 8.35 -25.11 -24.97
C PRO A 145 6.88 -25.08 -24.51
N ASP A 146 6.51 -25.86 -23.50
CA ASP A 146 5.11 -26.01 -23.01
C ASP A 146 4.45 -24.73 -22.49
N HIS A 147 5.19 -23.61 -22.34
CA HIS A 147 4.74 -22.30 -21.84
C HIS A 147 3.98 -22.27 -20.49
N LYS A 148 3.67 -23.41 -19.87
CA LYS A 148 2.98 -23.56 -18.58
C LYS A 148 3.71 -22.87 -17.42
N GLY A 149 5.03 -22.64 -17.56
CA GLY A 149 5.89 -21.97 -16.58
C GLY A 149 6.30 -20.53 -16.93
N ASP A 150 5.68 -19.88 -17.91
CA ASP A 150 6.17 -18.61 -18.47
C ASP A 150 6.30 -17.47 -17.43
N ARG A 151 5.45 -17.49 -16.39
CA ARG A 151 5.53 -16.56 -15.25
C ARG A 151 6.80 -16.77 -14.41
N LEU A 152 7.15 -18.03 -14.14
CA LEU A 152 8.38 -18.39 -13.44
C LEU A 152 9.60 -18.04 -14.31
N ASN A 153 9.52 -18.33 -15.61
CA ASN A 153 10.58 -17.98 -16.56
C ASN A 153 10.81 -16.45 -16.60
N ALA A 154 9.73 -15.65 -16.60
CA ALA A 154 9.80 -14.20 -16.54
C ALA A 154 10.41 -13.69 -15.21
N PHE A 155 10.11 -14.34 -14.09
CA PHE A 155 10.72 -14.01 -12.80
C PHE A 155 12.22 -14.27 -12.82
N VAL A 156 12.65 -15.46 -13.20
CA VAL A 156 14.09 -15.80 -13.25
C VAL A 156 14.83 -14.93 -14.27
N ALA A 157 14.23 -14.67 -15.44
CA ALA A 157 14.79 -13.72 -16.40
C ALA A 157 14.94 -12.31 -15.82
N GLY A 158 13.96 -11.85 -15.02
CA GLY A 158 14.04 -10.58 -14.30
C GLY A 158 15.13 -10.54 -13.24
N SER A 159 15.28 -11.63 -12.46
CA SER A 159 16.33 -11.76 -11.44
C SER A 159 17.74 -11.73 -12.05
N VAL A 160 17.96 -12.48 -13.14
CA VAL A 160 19.24 -12.50 -13.86
C VAL A 160 19.51 -11.15 -14.53
N ALA A 161 18.50 -10.55 -15.18
CA ALA A 161 18.62 -9.21 -15.74
C ALA A 161 18.95 -8.15 -14.68
N GLY A 162 18.46 -8.32 -13.45
CA GLY A 162 18.75 -7.45 -12.32
C GLY A 162 20.25 -7.28 -12.02
N LEU A 163 21.09 -8.28 -12.32
CA LEU A 163 22.55 -8.18 -12.15
C LEU A 163 23.18 -7.07 -13.00
N THR A 164 22.54 -6.68 -14.10
CA THR A 164 23.00 -5.57 -14.95
C THR A 164 22.97 -4.22 -14.24
N LEU A 165 22.28 -4.08 -13.11
CA LEU A 165 22.33 -2.89 -12.24
C LEU A 165 23.74 -2.55 -11.75
N LEU A 166 24.65 -3.53 -11.71
CA LEU A 166 26.06 -3.30 -11.36
C LEU A 166 26.79 -2.43 -12.39
N LEU A 167 26.30 -2.38 -13.63
CA LEU A 167 26.84 -1.51 -14.69
C LEU A 167 26.54 -0.02 -14.41
N ASP A 168 25.57 0.29 -13.55
CA ASP A 168 25.25 1.65 -13.17
C ASP A 168 26.20 2.17 -12.09
N LYS A 169 27.06 3.12 -12.48
CA LYS A 169 28.02 3.78 -11.57
C LYS A 169 27.35 4.78 -10.62
N ASN A 170 26.14 5.24 -10.89
CA ASN A 170 25.45 6.20 -10.02
C ASN A 170 24.85 5.47 -8.81
N LYS A 171 25.52 5.58 -7.65
CA LYS A 171 25.11 4.88 -6.42
C LYS A 171 23.67 5.18 -6.00
N ASN A 172 23.20 6.43 -6.13
CA ASN A 172 21.84 6.82 -5.74
C ASN A 172 20.79 6.18 -6.65
N ARG A 173 21.00 6.27 -7.97
CA ARG A 173 20.10 5.67 -8.97
C ARG A 173 20.08 4.15 -8.84
N ARG A 174 21.26 3.52 -8.73
CA ARG A 174 21.39 2.08 -8.50
C ARG A 174 20.62 1.64 -7.26
N THR A 175 20.81 2.30 -6.12
CA THR A 175 20.13 1.94 -4.87
C THR A 175 18.60 2.12 -4.96
N ALA A 176 18.12 3.12 -5.71
CA ALA A 176 16.68 3.31 -5.95
C ALA A 176 16.11 2.21 -6.85
N LEU A 177 16.78 1.88 -7.95
CA LEU A 177 16.36 0.83 -8.89
C LEU A 177 16.44 -0.57 -8.26
N THR A 178 17.48 -0.85 -7.47
CA THR A 178 17.59 -2.10 -6.70
C THR A 178 16.42 -2.25 -5.74
N LEU A 179 16.09 -1.21 -4.98
CA LEU A 179 14.96 -1.24 -4.05
C LEU A 179 13.64 -1.45 -4.80
N TYR A 180 13.43 -0.75 -5.92
CA TYR A 180 12.23 -0.89 -6.74
C TYR A 180 12.08 -2.29 -7.35
N LEU A 181 13.15 -2.83 -7.94
CA LEU A 181 13.13 -4.17 -8.54
C LEU A 181 12.98 -5.25 -7.47
N PHE A 182 13.57 -5.05 -6.29
CA PHE A 182 13.39 -5.94 -5.14
C PHE A 182 11.93 -5.96 -4.67
N THR A 183 11.29 -4.80 -4.47
CA THR A 183 9.88 -4.75 -4.05
C THR A 183 8.95 -5.34 -5.12
N ARG A 184 9.20 -5.07 -6.41
CA ARG A 184 8.45 -5.70 -7.51
C ARG A 184 8.65 -7.21 -7.57
N SER A 185 9.85 -7.70 -7.27
CA SER A 185 10.14 -9.14 -7.21
C SER A 185 9.38 -9.81 -6.06
N ILE A 186 9.36 -9.18 -4.88
CA ILE A 186 8.54 -9.65 -3.74
C ILE A 186 7.06 -9.65 -4.10
N GLN A 187 6.55 -8.56 -4.69
CA GLN A 187 5.15 -8.46 -5.09
C GLN A 187 4.74 -9.56 -6.08
N PHE A 188 5.58 -9.81 -7.08
CA PHE A 188 5.33 -10.86 -8.07
C PHE A 188 5.41 -12.25 -7.43
N GLY A 189 6.46 -12.50 -6.63
CA GLY A 189 6.66 -13.77 -5.93
C GLY A 189 5.53 -14.09 -4.96
N SER A 190 5.09 -13.12 -4.15
CA SER A 190 3.96 -13.28 -3.24
C SER A 190 2.66 -13.54 -4.00
N SER A 191 2.39 -12.79 -5.08
CA SER A 191 1.20 -13.01 -5.91
C SER A 191 1.20 -14.40 -6.56
N TYR A 192 2.35 -14.88 -7.02
CA TYR A 192 2.49 -16.21 -7.60
C TYR A 192 2.28 -17.32 -6.56
N LEU A 193 2.90 -17.19 -5.38
CA LEU A 193 2.73 -18.13 -4.27
C LEU A 193 1.28 -18.17 -3.79
N MET A 194 0.65 -17.01 -3.61
CA MET A 194 -0.76 -16.90 -3.23
C MET A 194 -1.67 -17.56 -4.26
N LYS A 195 -1.40 -17.38 -5.57
CA LYS A 195 -2.15 -18.07 -6.62
C LYS A 195 -1.98 -19.58 -6.56
N LYS A 196 -0.74 -20.06 -6.39
CA LYS A 196 -0.44 -21.50 -6.28
C LYS A 196 -1.08 -22.13 -5.05
N TRP A 197 -1.05 -21.42 -3.92
CA TRP A 197 -1.71 -21.82 -2.69
C TRP A 197 -3.23 -21.88 -2.86
N ALA A 198 -3.85 -20.89 -3.52
CA ALA A 198 -5.27 -20.89 -3.84
C ALA A 198 -5.66 -22.06 -4.76
N GLU A 199 -4.90 -22.30 -5.84
CA GLU A 199 -5.09 -23.44 -6.76
C GLU A 199 -5.02 -24.78 -5.99
N HIS A 200 -4.04 -24.95 -5.10
CA HIS A 200 -3.90 -26.15 -4.28
C HIS A 200 -5.09 -26.33 -3.33
N ARG A 201 -5.55 -25.24 -2.70
CA ARG A 201 -6.72 -25.27 -1.80
C ARG A 201 -8.00 -25.64 -2.54
N ASP A 202 -8.22 -25.08 -3.73
CA ASP A 202 -9.40 -25.37 -4.55
C ASP A 202 -9.39 -26.82 -5.05
N ALA A 203 -8.23 -27.37 -5.40
CA ALA A 203 -8.07 -28.77 -5.76
C ALA A 203 -8.42 -29.70 -4.59
N ASN A 204 -7.91 -29.42 -3.39
CA ASN A 204 -8.24 -30.20 -2.18
C ASN A 204 -9.75 -30.15 -1.88
N ARG A 205 -10.37 -28.97 -1.99
CA ARG A 205 -11.83 -28.80 -1.83
C ARG A 205 -12.66 -29.49 -2.92
N ALA A 206 -12.12 -29.62 -4.13
CA ALA A 206 -12.78 -30.37 -5.20
C ALA A 206 -12.76 -31.87 -4.92
N ALA A 207 -11.62 -32.39 -4.43
CA ALA A 207 -11.50 -33.79 -3.99
C ALA A 207 -12.45 -34.12 -2.82
N ASP A 208 -12.53 -33.25 -1.80
CA ASP A 208 -13.45 -33.42 -0.67
C ASP A 208 -14.92 -33.43 -1.13
N ARG A 209 -15.29 -32.52 -2.06
CA ARG A 209 -16.64 -32.49 -2.66
C ARG A 209 -16.95 -33.77 -3.44
N GLN A 210 -15.99 -34.30 -4.19
CA GLN A 210 -16.16 -35.53 -4.94
C GLN A 210 -16.30 -36.75 -4.02
N ALA A 211 -15.56 -36.80 -2.91
CA ALA A 211 -15.69 -37.83 -1.89
C ALA A 211 -17.09 -37.82 -1.23
N LEU A 212 -17.64 -36.62 -0.95
CA LEU A 212 -19.00 -36.45 -0.44
C LEU A 212 -20.07 -36.90 -1.43
N MET A 213 -19.94 -36.57 -2.71
CA MET A 213 -20.89 -37.04 -3.74
C MET A 213 -20.88 -38.57 -3.85
N ASN A 214 -19.69 -39.19 -3.80
CA ASN A 214 -19.55 -40.64 -3.85
C ASN A 214 -20.13 -41.33 -2.59
N SER A 215 -20.04 -40.72 -1.41
CA SER A 215 -20.64 -41.28 -0.19
C SER A 215 -22.16 -41.09 -0.14
N SER A 216 -22.66 -39.95 -0.64
CA SER A 216 -24.09 -39.68 -0.77
C SER A 216 -24.78 -40.67 -1.71
N ASN A 217 -24.12 -41.05 -2.82
CA ASN A 217 -24.62 -42.07 -3.73
C ASN A 217 -24.67 -43.49 -3.11
N ARG A 218 -23.92 -43.75 -2.04
CA ARG A 218 -23.94 -45.04 -1.30
C ARG A 218 -24.94 -45.07 -0.14
N GLY A 219 -25.84 -44.08 -0.04
CA GLY A 219 -26.95 -44.09 0.92
C GLY A 219 -26.59 -43.90 2.40
N HIS A 220 -25.31 -43.65 2.73
CA HIS A 220 -24.89 -43.36 4.10
C HIS A 220 -25.21 -41.91 4.48
N LYS A 221 -26.27 -41.70 5.27
CA LYS A 221 -26.63 -40.42 5.92
C LYS A 221 -25.73 -40.08 7.11
N GLY A 222 -24.41 -40.23 6.98
CA GLY A 222 -23.46 -39.77 7.98
C GLY A 222 -23.28 -38.25 7.88
N LYS A 223 -23.45 -37.51 8.99
CA LYS A 223 -23.04 -36.09 9.08
C LYS A 223 -21.52 -36.01 8.90
N PHE A 224 -21.06 -35.76 7.68
CA PHE A 224 -19.65 -35.42 7.44
C PHE A 224 -19.41 -34.01 7.99
N VAL A 225 -18.82 -33.93 9.17
CA VAL A 225 -18.34 -32.67 9.74
C VAL A 225 -17.07 -32.31 8.98
N SER A 226 -17.16 -31.34 8.07
CA SER A 226 -15.97 -30.71 7.48
C SER A 226 -15.19 -30.04 8.61
N GLU A 227 -14.12 -30.69 9.09
CA GLU A 227 -13.19 -30.06 10.02
C GLU A 227 -12.68 -28.75 9.43
N ARG A 228 -12.68 -27.66 10.21
CA ARG A 228 -12.08 -26.41 9.79
C ARG A 228 -10.58 -26.59 9.69
N ARG A 229 -10.08 -26.72 8.47
CA ARG A 229 -8.64 -26.77 8.21
C ARG A 229 -8.01 -25.40 8.51
N TRP A 230 -6.76 -25.42 8.97
CA TRP A 230 -6.01 -24.22 9.34
C TRP A 230 -5.81 -23.24 8.17
N ASP A 231 -5.78 -23.74 6.94
CA ASP A 231 -5.70 -22.97 5.70
C ASP A 231 -6.94 -22.08 5.47
N ASP A 232 -8.13 -22.53 5.88
CA ASP A 232 -9.37 -21.75 5.79
C ASP A 232 -9.41 -20.60 6.80
N ILE A 233 -8.86 -20.82 8.00
CA ILE A 233 -8.68 -19.77 9.01
C ILE A 233 -7.69 -18.72 8.49
N LEU A 234 -6.56 -19.18 7.94
CA LEU A 234 -5.54 -18.31 7.37
C LEU A 234 -6.08 -17.51 6.18
N ALA A 235 -6.83 -18.14 5.27
CA ALA A 235 -7.45 -17.46 4.14
C ALA A 235 -8.40 -16.35 4.60
N LYS A 236 -9.24 -16.63 5.62
CA LYS A 236 -10.15 -15.66 6.19
C LYS A 236 -9.40 -14.46 6.76
N ILE A 237 -8.37 -14.68 7.56
CA ILE A 237 -7.52 -13.62 8.14
C ILE A 237 -6.84 -12.79 7.04
N MET A 238 -6.30 -13.46 6.01
CA MET A 238 -5.65 -12.78 4.88
C MET A 238 -6.65 -11.91 4.10
N THR A 239 -7.88 -12.38 3.87
CA THR A 239 -8.89 -11.58 3.17
C THR A 239 -9.49 -10.46 4.02
N SER A 240 -9.64 -10.65 5.34
CA SER A 240 -10.27 -9.66 6.22
C SER A 240 -9.31 -8.62 6.76
N SER A 241 -8.04 -8.99 6.95
CA SER A 241 -7.13 -8.24 7.82
C SER A 241 -5.76 -7.97 7.21
N ALA A 242 -5.47 -8.41 5.98
CA ALA A 242 -4.14 -8.20 5.38
C ALA A 242 -3.77 -6.72 5.26
N ALA A 243 -4.69 -5.85 4.83
CA ALA A 243 -4.43 -4.42 4.74
C ALA A 243 -4.08 -3.82 6.11
N THR A 244 -4.87 -4.17 7.13
CA THR A 244 -4.64 -3.73 8.51
C THR A 244 -3.29 -4.22 9.04
N VAL A 245 -2.96 -5.50 8.84
CA VAL A 245 -1.68 -6.09 9.29
C VAL A 245 -0.49 -5.40 8.61
N VAL A 246 -0.55 -5.19 7.29
CA VAL A 246 0.51 -4.51 6.53
C VAL A 246 0.66 -3.05 6.97
N MET A 247 -0.46 -2.34 7.16
CA MET A 247 -0.42 -0.96 7.66
C MET A 247 0.12 -0.88 9.08
N SER A 248 -0.29 -1.77 9.99
CA SER A 248 0.21 -1.83 11.36
C SER A 248 1.69 -2.15 11.41
N LEU A 249 2.17 -3.12 10.62
CA LEU A 249 3.58 -3.44 10.49
C LEU A 249 4.37 -2.25 9.94
N THR A 250 3.87 -1.60 8.90
CA THR A 250 4.53 -0.43 8.30
C THR A 250 4.60 0.73 9.29
N ALA A 251 3.51 1.00 10.01
CA ALA A 251 3.47 2.00 11.06
C ALA A 251 4.44 1.67 12.19
N ALA A 252 4.51 0.40 12.62
CA ALA A 252 5.44 -0.06 13.64
C ALA A 252 6.90 0.12 13.20
N VAL A 253 7.25 -0.26 11.97
CA VAL A 253 8.59 -0.07 11.40
C VAL A 253 8.92 1.42 11.29
N ASN A 254 7.99 2.26 10.83
CA ASN A 254 8.21 3.70 10.74
C ASN A 254 8.41 4.34 12.12
N LEU A 255 7.62 3.95 13.13
CA LEU A 255 7.76 4.42 14.51
C LEU A 255 9.08 3.95 15.12
N TYR A 256 9.41 2.67 14.97
CA TYR A 256 10.70 2.12 15.40
C TYR A 256 11.87 2.89 14.78
N SER A 257 11.80 3.13 13.48
CA SER A 257 12.85 3.84 12.76
C SER A 257 12.90 5.33 13.15
N CYS A 258 11.77 5.97 13.46
CA CYS A 258 11.75 7.36 13.91
C CYS A 258 12.35 7.57 15.30
N PHE A 259 12.03 6.69 16.25
CA PHE A 259 12.38 6.90 17.65
C PHE A 259 13.65 6.15 18.09
N LEU A 260 13.86 4.93 17.58
CA LEU A 260 14.92 4.05 18.05
C LEU A 260 16.15 4.10 17.13
N GLU A 261 15.97 3.96 15.81
CA GLU A 261 17.09 3.93 14.85
C GLU A 261 16.89 4.88 13.65
N PRO A 262 16.97 6.21 13.86
CA PRO A 262 16.78 7.20 12.79
C PRO A 262 17.86 7.11 11.70
N SER A 263 19.05 6.60 12.03
CA SER A 263 20.15 6.37 11.08
C SER A 263 19.88 5.21 10.10
N ALA A 264 18.96 4.29 10.43
CA ALA A 264 18.58 3.19 9.54
C ALA A 264 17.74 3.67 8.35
N VAL A 265 17.12 4.87 8.45
CA VAL A 265 16.25 5.42 7.42
C VAL A 265 17.03 6.23 6.39
N ARG A 266 16.68 6.07 5.10
CA ARG A 266 17.23 6.92 4.04
C ARG A 266 16.82 8.37 4.27
N LYS A 267 17.77 9.31 4.21
CA LYS A 267 17.53 10.75 4.44
C LYS A 267 16.33 11.34 3.69
N SER A 268 16.07 10.91 2.45
CA SER A 268 14.90 11.36 1.68
C SER A 268 13.57 10.91 2.28
N TYR A 269 13.50 9.67 2.77
CA TYR A 269 12.32 9.13 3.43
C TYR A 269 12.16 9.70 4.84
N TRP A 270 13.27 9.93 5.54
CA TRP A 270 13.29 10.67 6.81
C TRP A 270 12.68 12.06 6.64
N ASN A 271 13.15 12.83 5.65
CA ASN A 271 12.61 14.16 5.36
C ASN A 271 11.12 14.10 5.02
N PHE A 272 10.70 13.11 4.21
CA PHE A 272 9.29 12.88 3.91
C PHE A 272 8.45 12.63 5.18
N ILE A 273 8.90 11.73 6.07
CA ILE A 273 8.21 11.46 7.34
C ILE A 273 8.18 12.72 8.20
N MET A 274 9.30 13.42 8.36
CA MET A 274 9.38 14.65 9.16
C MET A 274 8.46 15.74 8.61
N GLU A 275 8.37 15.89 7.29
CA GLU A 275 7.51 16.86 6.63
C GLU A 275 6.02 16.55 6.79
N HIS A 276 5.62 15.28 6.68
CA HIS A 276 4.21 14.87 6.69
C HIS A 276 3.69 14.48 8.08
N SER A 277 4.57 14.13 9.03
CA SER A 277 4.17 13.77 10.40
C SER A 277 3.80 14.98 11.27
N GLY A 278 4.20 16.19 10.86
CA GLY A 278 4.02 17.40 11.67
C GLY A 278 4.89 17.47 12.93
N LEU A 279 5.70 16.44 13.21
CA LEU A 279 6.54 16.37 14.41
C LEU A 279 7.53 17.54 14.52
N PRO A 280 8.30 17.91 13.47
CA PRO A 280 9.25 19.02 13.56
C PRO A 280 8.55 20.37 13.68
N GLN A 281 7.39 20.55 13.07
CA GLN A 281 6.62 21.81 13.17
C GLN A 281 5.99 21.97 14.56
N LYS A 282 5.65 20.85 15.21
CA LYS A 282 5.03 20.83 16.55
C LYS A 282 6.05 20.88 17.69
N PHE A 283 7.22 20.26 17.51
CA PHE A 283 8.25 20.12 18.56
C PHE A 283 9.52 20.94 18.29
N GLY A 284 9.75 21.41 17.05
CA GLY A 284 10.86 22.29 16.68
C GLY A 284 12.23 21.74 17.13
N PRO A 285 13.10 22.56 17.75
CA PRO A 285 14.43 22.14 18.20
C PRO A 285 14.40 21.14 19.37
N MET A 286 13.22 20.88 19.99
CA MET A 286 13.09 19.93 21.08
C MET A 286 12.84 18.49 20.64
N PHE A 287 12.59 18.25 19.35
CA PHE A 287 12.37 16.89 18.85
C PHE A 287 13.59 15.96 19.08
N PRO A 288 14.83 16.36 18.75
CA PRO A 288 16.00 15.51 19.00
C PRO A 288 16.20 15.10 20.48
N PRO A 289 16.22 16.02 21.47
CA PRO A 289 16.41 15.62 22.87
C PRO A 289 15.24 14.80 23.43
N MET A 290 14.01 15.00 22.92
CA MET A 290 12.86 14.15 23.28
C MET A 290 13.05 12.71 22.81
N VAL A 291 13.49 12.53 21.57
CA VAL A 291 13.75 11.20 20.99
C VAL A 291 14.90 10.51 21.73
N ASP A 292 15.95 11.23 22.09
CA ASP A 292 17.08 10.66 22.83
C ASP A 292 16.70 10.25 24.26
N THR A 293 15.86 11.04 24.93
CA THR A 293 15.30 10.68 26.24
C THR A 293 14.41 9.43 26.15
N PHE A 294 13.56 9.35 25.12
CA PHE A 294 12.73 8.16 24.87
C PHE A 294 13.59 6.92 24.62
N ARG A 295 14.64 7.04 23.78
CA ARG A 295 15.56 5.94 23.47
C ARG A 295 16.29 5.44 24.72
N SER A 296 16.77 6.36 25.57
CA SER A 296 17.39 6.03 26.86
C SER A 296 16.44 5.22 27.74
N GLN A 297 15.18 5.65 27.89
CA GLN A 297 14.18 4.93 28.69
C GLN A 297 13.78 3.58 28.09
N PHE A 298 13.69 3.49 26.77
CA PHE A 298 13.40 2.23 26.08
C PHE A 298 14.50 1.19 26.30
N ASN A 299 15.77 1.59 26.23
CA ASN A 299 16.90 0.69 26.48
C ASN A 299 16.92 0.18 27.92
N VAL A 300 16.63 1.04 28.90
CA VAL A 300 16.48 0.63 30.32
C VAL A 300 15.33 -0.37 30.50
N LEU A 301 14.22 -0.21 29.76
CA LEU A 301 13.07 -1.13 29.81
C LEU A 301 13.36 -2.48 29.15
N LYS A 302 14.19 -2.52 28.11
CA LYS A 302 14.61 -3.76 27.44
C LYS A 302 15.37 -4.71 28.38
N GLU A 303 16.03 -4.15 29.39
CA GLU A 303 16.90 -4.86 30.32
C GLU A 303 16.22 -5.23 31.66
N MET A 304 14.93 -4.91 31.84
CA MET A 304 14.24 -5.04 33.15
C MET A 304 13.47 -6.38 33.29
N PRO A 305 13.54 -7.09 34.44
CA PRO A 305 12.89 -8.40 34.65
C PRO A 305 11.35 -8.34 34.70
N ARG A 306 10.71 -9.44 34.27
CA ARG A 306 9.27 -9.52 33.94
C ARG A 306 8.38 -10.01 35.10
N ASP A 307 8.05 -9.13 36.02
CA ASP A 307 7.05 -9.41 37.08
C ASP A 307 5.80 -8.53 36.84
N VAL A 308 4.61 -9.15 36.83
CA VAL A 308 3.52 -8.78 35.91
C VAL A 308 2.32 -8.02 36.52
N LEU A 309 2.20 -7.78 37.83
CA LEU A 309 0.98 -7.14 38.37
C LEU A 309 1.17 -5.73 38.96
N THR A 310 2.16 -5.51 39.81
CA THR A 310 2.54 -4.16 40.30
C THR A 310 3.20 -3.32 39.20
N GLY A 311 3.76 -4.00 38.20
CA GLY A 311 4.36 -3.41 37.02
C GLY A 311 3.37 -2.68 36.13
N GLU A 312 2.13 -3.15 35.95
CA GLU A 312 1.20 -2.55 34.98
C GLU A 312 0.65 -1.19 35.41
N PHE A 313 0.36 -1.01 36.70
CA PHE A 313 -0.04 0.29 37.24
C PHE A 313 1.13 1.29 37.20
N ALA A 314 2.33 0.86 37.60
CA ALA A 314 3.54 1.67 37.48
C ALA A 314 3.89 1.99 36.02
N ARG A 315 3.66 1.06 35.09
CA ARG A 315 3.84 1.23 33.63
C ARG A 315 2.82 2.22 33.07
N ALA A 316 1.55 2.14 33.45
CA ALA A 316 0.51 3.08 33.03
C ALA A 316 0.79 4.49 33.55
N VAL A 317 1.14 4.63 34.83
CA VAL A 317 1.53 5.92 35.44
C VAL A 317 2.80 6.47 34.79
N LYS A 318 3.80 5.63 34.53
CA LYS A 318 5.05 6.05 33.86
C LYS A 318 4.79 6.48 32.41
N MET A 319 3.96 5.75 31.65
CA MET A 319 3.68 6.06 30.25
C MET A 319 2.79 7.30 30.08
N TYR A 320 1.66 7.37 30.81
CA TYR A 320 0.74 8.51 30.73
C TYR A 320 1.28 9.74 31.44
N GLY A 321 1.99 9.57 32.55
CA GLY A 321 2.69 10.66 33.22
C GLY A 321 3.74 11.28 32.29
N THR A 322 4.62 10.48 31.70
CA THR A 322 5.66 11.02 30.80
C THR A 322 5.05 11.73 29.58
N LEU A 323 4.02 11.14 28.95
CA LEU A 323 3.33 11.74 27.81
C LEU A 323 2.66 13.08 28.19
N ASN A 324 1.89 13.12 29.29
CA ASN A 324 1.21 14.32 29.73
C ASN A 324 2.21 15.37 30.25
N PHE A 325 3.32 14.97 30.86
CA PHE A 325 4.35 15.90 31.33
C PHE A 325 5.00 16.59 30.15
N ILE A 326 5.33 15.85 29.09
CA ILE A 326 5.84 16.38 27.84
C ILE A 326 4.81 17.32 27.18
N VAL A 327 3.54 16.94 27.13
CA VAL A 327 2.47 17.79 26.58
C VAL A 327 2.32 19.08 27.41
N THR A 328 2.33 19.03 28.73
CA THR A 328 2.28 20.22 29.60
C THR A 328 3.52 21.08 29.44
N LEU A 329 4.71 20.48 29.36
CA LEU A 329 5.97 21.15 29.04
C LEU A 329 5.96 21.73 27.64
N VAL A 330 5.20 21.23 26.68
CA VAL A 330 5.16 21.75 25.30
C VAL A 330 4.14 22.89 25.16
N PHE A 331 2.94 22.72 25.72
CA PHE A 331 1.83 23.65 25.49
C PHE A 331 1.68 24.72 26.57
N GLN A 332 2.24 24.55 27.77
CA GLN A 332 1.99 25.46 28.90
C GLN A 332 3.27 26.08 29.51
N ARG A 333 4.39 26.11 28.77
CA ARG A 333 5.70 26.65 29.23
C ARG A 333 5.61 28.00 29.93
N LYS A 334 4.86 28.94 29.34
CA LYS A 334 4.69 30.29 29.88
C LYS A 334 3.93 30.31 31.21
N LYS A 335 2.94 29.42 31.38
CA LYS A 335 2.17 29.26 32.63
C LYS A 335 2.92 28.46 33.70
N LEU A 336 3.77 27.53 33.29
CA LEU A 336 4.64 26.76 34.18
C LEU A 336 5.68 27.65 34.88
N ALA A 337 6.14 28.71 34.20
CA ALA A 337 7.10 29.68 34.74
C ALA A 337 6.47 30.67 35.74
N THR A 338 5.17 30.97 35.60
CA THR A 338 4.46 31.94 36.46
C THR A 338 3.79 31.28 37.67
N GLU A 339 3.22 30.07 37.53
CA GLU A 339 2.49 29.38 38.61
C GLU A 339 2.75 27.85 38.60
N PRO A 340 3.94 27.40 39.10
CA PRO A 340 4.35 26.00 39.01
C PRO A 340 3.48 25.04 39.85
N LYS A 341 2.94 25.49 40.99
CA LYS A 341 2.14 24.65 41.91
C LYS A 341 0.76 24.31 41.33
N GLU A 342 0.09 25.27 40.70
CA GLU A 342 -1.22 25.08 40.07
C GLU A 342 -1.15 24.16 38.84
N VAL A 343 -0.10 24.32 38.02
CA VAL A 343 0.12 23.46 36.85
C VAL A 343 0.47 22.04 37.29
N ALA A 344 1.29 21.86 38.33
CA ALA A 344 1.61 20.55 38.88
C ALA A 344 0.38 19.84 39.48
N TYR A 345 -0.45 20.54 40.26
CA TYR A 345 -1.68 19.97 40.82
C TYR A 345 -2.66 19.54 39.73
N ARG A 346 -2.91 20.41 38.73
CA ARG A 346 -3.77 20.10 37.59
C ARG A 346 -3.25 18.92 36.77
N TYR A 347 -1.94 18.84 36.59
CA TYR A 347 -1.27 17.75 35.89
C TYR A 347 -1.38 16.41 36.62
N ILE A 348 -1.09 16.38 37.92
CA ILE A 348 -1.22 15.18 38.76
C ILE A 348 -2.67 14.71 38.78
N ARG A 349 -3.62 15.64 38.99
CA ARG A 349 -5.06 15.34 38.96
C ARG A 349 -5.50 14.77 37.61
N SER A 350 -5.03 15.33 36.49
CA SER A 350 -5.37 14.83 35.17
C SER A 350 -4.76 13.44 34.90
N THR A 351 -3.52 13.21 35.32
CA THR A 351 -2.83 11.94 35.12
C THR A 351 -3.45 10.83 35.97
N LEU A 352 -3.74 11.10 37.24
CA LEU A 352 -4.44 10.17 38.13
C LEU A 352 -5.82 9.80 37.58
N ARG A 353 -6.58 10.80 37.11
CA ARG A 353 -7.89 10.58 36.51
C ARG A 353 -7.83 9.66 35.27
N SER A 354 -6.85 9.86 34.39
CA SER A 354 -6.68 8.98 33.21
C SER A 354 -6.18 7.58 33.55
N CYS A 355 -5.30 7.46 34.54
CA CYS A 355 -4.87 6.14 35.02
C CYS A 355 -6.05 5.40 35.66
N MET A 356 -6.89 6.11 36.41
CA MET A 356 -8.12 5.58 37.00
C MET A 356 -9.11 5.13 35.91
N PHE A 357 -9.36 5.95 34.89
CA PHE A 357 -10.17 5.56 33.73
C PHE A 357 -9.67 4.26 33.09
N LEU A 358 -8.39 4.21 32.74
CA LEU A 358 -7.82 3.05 32.06
C LEU A 358 -7.89 1.78 32.92
N THR A 359 -7.59 1.91 34.22
CA THR A 359 -7.64 0.80 35.17
C THR A 359 -9.08 0.27 35.30
N VAL A 360 -10.06 1.16 35.49
CA VAL A 360 -11.47 0.77 35.59
C VAL A 360 -11.97 0.15 34.28
N TYR A 361 -11.59 0.71 33.13
CA TYR A 361 -11.94 0.18 31.81
C TYR A 361 -11.42 -1.25 31.61
N VAL A 362 -10.14 -1.50 31.90
CA VAL A 362 -9.51 -2.82 31.75
C VAL A 362 -10.12 -3.83 32.72
N LEU A 363 -10.29 -3.46 33.99
CA LEU A 363 -10.93 -4.33 34.97
C LEU A 363 -12.36 -4.68 34.55
N ALA A 364 -13.17 -3.69 34.17
CA ALA A 364 -14.53 -3.95 33.69
C ALA A 364 -14.53 -4.88 32.47
N ALA A 365 -13.66 -4.64 31.49
CA ALA A 365 -13.61 -5.44 30.25
C ALA A 365 -13.31 -6.93 30.49
N PHE A 366 -12.52 -7.27 31.51
CA PHE A 366 -12.16 -8.65 31.84
C PHE A 366 -13.08 -9.30 32.88
N TYR A 367 -13.49 -8.56 33.91
CA TYR A 367 -14.30 -9.12 35.01
C TYR A 367 -15.79 -9.25 34.65
N VAL A 368 -16.36 -8.33 33.86
CA VAL A 368 -17.80 -8.35 33.52
C VAL A 368 -18.19 -9.60 32.72
N PRO A 369 -17.44 -10.05 31.69
CA PRO A 369 -17.75 -11.31 31.01
C PRO A 369 -17.66 -12.52 31.94
N CYS A 370 -16.64 -12.59 32.80
CA CYS A 370 -16.47 -13.68 33.77
C CYS A 370 -17.63 -13.74 34.76
N TRP A 371 -18.06 -12.58 35.26
CA TRP A 371 -19.21 -12.46 36.15
C TRP A 371 -20.52 -12.87 35.46
N MET A 372 -20.75 -12.40 34.24
CA MET A 372 -21.93 -12.79 33.46
C MET A 372 -21.95 -14.28 33.11
N ARG A 373 -20.79 -14.89 32.84
CA ARG A 373 -20.66 -16.34 32.62
C ARG A 373 -21.03 -17.14 33.86
N ALA A 374 -20.60 -16.68 35.03
CA ALA A 374 -20.94 -17.31 36.30
C ALA A 374 -22.46 -17.31 36.56
N ILE A 375 -23.17 -16.24 36.15
CA ILE A 375 -24.63 -16.10 36.33
C ILE A 375 -25.41 -16.85 35.25
N LEU A 376 -25.17 -16.55 33.97
CA LEU A 376 -25.98 -17.08 32.87
C LEU A 376 -25.65 -18.53 32.52
N ARG A 377 -24.50 -19.05 32.97
CA ARG A 377 -23.96 -20.39 32.64
C ARG A 377 -23.94 -20.73 31.13
N LYS A 378 -24.08 -19.71 30.27
CA LYS A 378 -24.15 -19.80 28.81
C LYS A 378 -23.50 -18.57 28.18
N GLU A 379 -22.75 -18.79 27.10
CA GLU A 379 -22.23 -17.70 26.26
C GLU A 379 -23.36 -17.17 25.36
N THR A 380 -23.71 -15.90 25.53
CA THR A 380 -24.68 -15.23 24.63
C THR A 380 -24.07 -13.97 24.03
N ALA A 381 -24.55 -13.56 22.86
CA ALA A 381 -24.12 -12.30 22.24
C ALA A 381 -24.42 -11.08 23.13
N PHE A 382 -25.46 -11.17 23.96
CA PHE A 382 -25.83 -10.15 24.94
C PHE A 382 -24.72 -9.93 25.99
N THR A 383 -23.99 -10.98 26.38
CA THR A 383 -22.87 -10.90 27.31
C THR A 383 -21.79 -9.91 26.85
N TYR A 384 -21.47 -9.91 25.57
CA TYR A 384 -20.45 -9.02 25.00
C TYR A 384 -20.97 -7.59 24.80
N LEU A 385 -22.25 -7.44 24.43
CA LEU A 385 -22.89 -6.12 24.33
C LEU A 385 -22.95 -5.43 25.70
N PHE A 386 -23.37 -6.16 26.73
CA PHE A 386 -23.43 -5.66 28.09
C PHE A 386 -22.03 -5.31 28.62
N ASN A 387 -21.02 -6.14 28.37
CA ASN A 387 -19.64 -5.80 28.69
C ASN A 387 -19.19 -4.49 28.03
N GLY A 388 -19.52 -4.29 26.75
CA GLY A 388 -19.22 -3.05 26.03
C GLY A 388 -19.87 -1.81 26.67
N ILE A 389 -21.11 -1.93 27.13
CA ILE A 389 -21.83 -0.85 27.83
C ILE A 389 -21.15 -0.56 29.18
N VAL A 390 -20.93 -1.59 30.01
CA VAL A 390 -20.37 -1.42 31.35
C VAL A 390 -18.93 -0.93 31.32
N SER A 391 -18.09 -1.49 30.46
CA SER A 391 -16.72 -0.99 30.26
C SER A 391 -16.70 0.42 29.64
N GLY A 392 -17.61 0.70 28.70
CA GLY A 392 -17.74 2.02 28.07
C GLY A 392 -18.09 3.14 29.06
N LEU A 393 -18.85 2.85 30.11
CA LEU A 393 -19.16 3.82 31.18
C LEU A 393 -17.91 4.33 31.91
N ALA A 394 -16.80 3.57 31.89
CA ALA A 394 -15.55 4.04 32.47
C ALA A 394 -15.08 5.36 31.83
N VAL A 395 -15.42 5.63 30.56
CA VAL A 395 -15.06 6.86 29.84
C VAL A 395 -15.56 8.11 30.57
N LEU A 396 -16.64 8.03 31.34
CA LEU A 396 -17.17 9.15 32.13
C LEU A 396 -16.19 9.67 33.20
N ILE A 397 -15.21 8.85 33.59
CA ILE A 397 -14.13 9.25 34.51
C ILE A 397 -13.20 10.27 33.83
N GLU A 398 -13.06 10.25 32.50
CA GLU A 398 -12.13 11.10 31.76
C GLU A 398 -12.66 12.54 31.56
N ALA A 399 -11.82 13.49 31.13
CA ALA A 399 -12.25 14.86 30.84
C ALA A 399 -13.23 14.92 29.64
N PRO A 400 -14.24 15.81 29.65
CA PRO A 400 -15.26 15.89 28.59
C PRO A 400 -14.68 16.10 27.19
N GLY A 401 -13.60 16.88 27.04
CA GLY A 401 -12.93 17.04 25.74
C GLY A 401 -12.32 15.73 25.20
N ARG A 402 -11.74 14.92 26.08
CA ARG A 402 -11.09 13.65 25.71
C ARG A 402 -12.07 12.48 25.60
N GLN A 403 -13.20 12.56 26.32
CA GLN A 403 -14.35 11.65 26.11
C GLN A 403 -14.81 11.68 24.66
N MET A 404 -14.98 12.89 24.10
CA MET A 404 -15.39 13.06 22.70
C MET A 404 -14.35 12.50 21.72
N GLU A 405 -13.06 12.72 21.94
CA GLU A 405 -12.00 12.15 21.11
C GLU A 405 -12.01 10.62 21.11
N LEU A 406 -12.14 10.00 22.30
CA LEU A 406 -12.23 8.55 22.45
C LEU A 406 -13.50 7.98 21.81
N ALA A 407 -14.63 8.67 21.98
CA ALA A 407 -15.90 8.27 21.36
C ALA A 407 -15.80 8.33 19.82
N LEU A 408 -15.23 9.41 19.27
CA LEU A 408 -15.05 9.57 17.83
C LEU A 408 -14.10 8.52 17.23
N TYR A 409 -13.10 8.07 18.01
CA TYR A 409 -12.20 7.00 17.61
C TYR A 409 -12.89 5.63 17.61
N CYS A 410 -13.69 5.33 18.63
CA CYS A 410 -14.36 4.04 18.78
C CYS A 410 -15.59 3.89 17.89
N LEU A 411 -16.27 4.99 17.55
CA LEU A 411 -17.53 4.97 16.79
C LEU A 411 -17.41 4.29 15.42
N PRO A 412 -16.44 4.62 14.54
CA PRO A 412 -16.29 3.93 13.26
C PRO A 412 -16.05 2.43 13.41
N ARG A 413 -15.28 2.01 14.42
CA ARG A 413 -15.01 0.59 14.71
C ARG A 413 -16.25 -0.15 15.21
N ALA A 414 -17.06 0.51 16.03
CA ALA A 414 -18.33 -0.04 16.48
C ALA A 414 -19.30 -0.23 15.30
N LEU A 415 -19.40 0.76 14.40
CA LEU A 415 -20.24 0.69 13.19
C LEU A 415 -19.79 -0.42 12.25
N GLU A 416 -18.49 -0.53 11.98
CA GLU A 416 -17.90 -1.60 11.16
C GLU A 416 -18.19 -2.99 11.74
N THR A 417 -18.02 -3.15 13.05
CA THR A 417 -18.28 -4.43 13.73
C THR A 417 -19.77 -4.78 13.69
N THR A 418 -20.65 -3.79 13.89
CA THR A 418 -22.10 -3.97 13.82
C THR A 418 -22.55 -4.38 12.41
N TRP A 419 -22.03 -3.71 11.37
CA TRP A 419 -22.30 -4.06 9.98
C TRP A 419 -21.91 -5.51 9.67
N ASN A 420 -20.70 -5.92 10.09
CA ASN A 420 -20.22 -7.29 9.92
C ASN A 420 -21.06 -8.33 10.67
N LEU A 421 -21.56 -7.99 11.86
CA LEU A 421 -22.46 -8.86 12.63
C LEU A 421 -23.81 -9.02 11.91
N LEU A 422 -24.38 -7.94 11.39
CA LEU A 422 -25.63 -7.96 10.63
C LEU A 422 -25.49 -8.79 9.34
N LEU A 423 -24.35 -8.66 8.64
CA LEU A 423 -24.03 -9.47 7.47
C LEU A 423 -23.97 -10.96 7.82
N ASN A 424 -23.28 -11.32 8.90
CA ASN A 424 -23.15 -12.70 9.35
C ASN A 424 -24.48 -13.31 9.79
N ARG A 425 -25.42 -12.49 10.27
CA ARG A 425 -26.79 -12.91 10.62
C ARG A 425 -27.76 -12.91 9.43
N GLY A 426 -27.31 -12.51 8.25
CA GLY A 426 -28.15 -12.42 7.05
C GLY A 426 -29.20 -11.30 7.09
N LEU A 427 -29.06 -10.35 8.02
CA LEU A 427 -29.99 -9.23 8.19
C LEU A 427 -29.74 -8.09 7.19
N VAL A 428 -28.50 -7.96 6.74
CA VAL A 428 -28.11 -7.01 5.69
C VAL A 428 -27.33 -7.76 4.61
N ARG A 429 -27.29 -7.19 3.41
CA ARG A 429 -26.62 -7.79 2.24
C ARG A 429 -25.35 -7.00 1.92
N ASN A 430 -24.28 -7.72 1.57
CA ASN A 430 -23.04 -7.08 1.18
C ASN A 430 -23.23 -6.41 -0.19
N ILE A 431 -23.05 -5.09 -0.25
CA ILE A 431 -23.15 -4.31 -1.48
C ILE A 431 -21.74 -4.27 -2.11
N PRO A 432 -21.56 -4.81 -3.33
CA PRO A 432 -20.28 -4.70 -4.03
C PRO A 432 -19.86 -3.23 -4.14
N HIS A 433 -18.62 -2.92 -3.73
CA HIS A 433 -18.05 -1.56 -3.75
C HIS A 433 -18.77 -0.53 -2.86
N GLY A 434 -19.52 -0.99 -1.84
CA GLY A 434 -20.21 -0.09 -0.91
C GLY A 434 -19.29 0.84 -0.10
N ASP A 435 -18.05 0.41 0.15
CA ASP A 435 -16.99 1.21 0.76
C ASP A 435 -16.60 2.42 -0.11
N ILE A 436 -16.48 2.22 -1.43
CA ILE A 436 -16.19 3.29 -2.40
C ILE A 436 -17.36 4.26 -2.47
N ALA A 437 -18.60 3.76 -2.47
CA ALA A 437 -19.80 4.60 -2.49
C ALA A 437 -19.90 5.46 -1.21
N LEU A 438 -19.68 4.86 -0.04
CA LEU A 438 -19.69 5.55 1.25
C LEU A 438 -18.59 6.62 1.31
N PHE A 439 -17.39 6.30 0.83
CA PHE A 439 -16.29 7.27 0.77
C PHE A 439 -16.62 8.43 -0.18
N SER A 440 -17.15 8.14 -1.37
CA SER A 440 -17.52 9.14 -2.36
C SER A 440 -18.62 10.06 -1.84
N ALA A 441 -19.64 9.51 -1.17
CA ALA A 441 -20.68 10.29 -0.52
C ALA A 441 -20.13 11.16 0.61
N SER A 442 -19.27 10.60 1.48
CA SER A 442 -18.65 11.33 2.59
C SER A 442 -17.79 12.49 2.10
N MET A 443 -17.01 12.26 1.03
CA MET A 443 -16.18 13.30 0.42
C MET A 443 -17.04 14.35 -0.30
N GLY A 444 -18.14 13.94 -0.92
CA GLY A 444 -19.12 14.86 -1.51
C GLY A 444 -19.68 15.82 -0.46
N VAL A 445 -20.16 15.29 0.67
CA VAL A 445 -20.64 16.11 1.80
C VAL A 445 -19.55 17.05 2.33
N MET A 446 -18.33 16.54 2.52
CA MET A 446 -17.20 17.36 2.98
C MET A 446 -16.90 18.51 2.00
N MET A 447 -16.96 18.25 0.69
CA MET A 447 -16.75 19.27 -0.33
C MET A 447 -17.88 20.29 -0.39
N THR A 448 -19.14 19.86 -0.23
CA THR A 448 -20.28 20.78 -0.15
C THR A 448 -20.15 21.72 1.05
N ILE A 449 -19.75 21.21 2.22
CA ILE A 449 -19.51 22.03 3.41
C ILE A 449 -18.33 22.98 3.17
N TYR A 450 -17.25 22.49 2.54
CA TYR A 450 -16.09 23.32 2.21
C TYR A 450 -16.43 24.50 1.28
N GLN A 451 -17.34 24.30 0.33
CA GLN A 451 -17.75 25.32 -0.63
C GLN A 451 -18.78 26.30 -0.07
N ASN A 452 -19.79 25.80 0.66
CA ASN A 452 -20.90 26.63 1.11
C ASN A 452 -20.65 27.28 2.48
N ASP A 453 -20.07 26.53 3.43
CA ASP A 453 -19.90 26.96 4.82
C ASP A 453 -18.53 26.55 5.40
N PRO A 454 -17.42 27.10 4.87
CA PRO A 454 -16.06 26.75 5.31
C PRO A 454 -15.79 27.11 6.78
N SER A 455 -16.62 27.96 7.41
CA SER A 455 -16.53 28.34 8.82
C SER A 455 -16.83 27.18 9.77
N VAL A 456 -17.59 26.17 9.32
CA VAL A 456 -17.95 24.98 10.10
C VAL A 456 -16.77 24.01 10.20
N ILE A 457 -15.86 24.02 9.22
CA ILE A 457 -14.68 23.15 9.19
C ILE A 457 -13.62 23.72 10.14
N ASN A 458 -13.09 22.86 11.01
CA ASN A 458 -11.99 23.24 11.87
C ASN A 458 -10.81 23.78 11.02
N LYS A 459 -10.30 24.96 11.40
CA LYS A 459 -9.28 25.73 10.68
C LYS A 459 -8.07 24.90 10.22
N HIS A 460 -7.69 23.86 10.97
CA HIS A 460 -6.58 23.00 10.57
C HIS A 460 -6.91 22.16 9.33
N TYR A 461 -8.07 21.52 9.31
CA TYR A 461 -8.56 20.77 8.15
C TYR A 461 -8.83 21.70 6.97
N LEU A 462 -9.37 22.89 7.23
CA LEU A 462 -9.55 23.92 6.20
C LEU A 462 -8.23 24.31 5.54
N THR A 463 -7.15 24.45 6.31
CA THR A 463 -5.80 24.77 5.79
C THR A 463 -5.25 23.65 4.90
N VAL A 464 -5.53 22.40 5.23
CA VAL A 464 -5.13 21.25 4.40
C VAL A 464 -5.96 21.20 3.12
N LEU A 465 -7.28 21.33 3.22
CA LEU A 465 -8.19 21.33 2.08
C LEU A 465 -7.87 22.47 1.10
N THR A 466 -7.67 23.68 1.60
CA THR A 466 -7.25 24.84 0.78
C THR A 466 -5.89 24.64 0.10
N ARG A 467 -4.96 23.90 0.72
CA ARG A 467 -3.65 23.61 0.11
C ARG A 467 -3.72 22.55 -1.00
N ILE A 468 -4.62 21.57 -0.87
CA ILE A 468 -4.80 20.49 -1.84
C ILE A 468 -5.66 20.95 -3.01
N PHE A 469 -6.79 21.60 -2.72
CA PHE A 469 -7.81 21.95 -3.71
C PHE A 469 -7.76 23.41 -4.14
N GLY A 470 -6.89 24.22 -3.53
CA GLY A 470 -6.83 25.65 -3.78
C GLY A 470 -7.87 26.41 -2.96
N ARG A 471 -7.69 27.74 -2.92
CA ARG A 471 -8.70 28.67 -2.45
C ARG A 471 -9.56 29.02 -3.67
N ASN A 472 -10.86 28.76 -3.59
CA ASN A 472 -11.80 29.28 -4.59
C ASN A 472 -11.94 30.79 -4.42
#